data_AF-A0A7W5LTI0-F1
#
_entry.id   AF-A0A7W5LTI0-F1
#
_cell.length_a   1.000
_cell.length_b   1.000
_cell.length_c   1.000
_cell.angle_alpha   90.00
_cell.angle_beta   90.00
_cell.angle_gamma   90.00
#
_symmetry.space_group_name_H-M   'P 1'
#
loop_
_entity.id
_entity.type
_entity.pdbx_description
1 polymer ?
#
loop_
_entity_poly.entity_id
_entity_poly.type
_entity_poly.pdbx_seq_one_letter_code
_entity_poly.pdbx_strand_id
1 'polypeptide(L)'
;MATTSGFVISLTWVGNLVCSQIGAPGAAELLIVQFNSDDPSDVLLLKRSIVKALVRAKHAGYAVTATHGDADALIASIQFNGFDICPSRAVTNDFFTVSSVNLPDDVVVDFDGPVNVVTVTPDVVRPDWVLVAQLPPAIPAVRHDVRLRSPSTGWTSNAVPVDVSSGPLEFVRRLYTGAPKDRPYTITFIGNPVIRRFSGALIADPLTTNRPSFHRTVWRSIDNMLRSTEDVLRAGGLDRHIQFACIFDATRAIADAAALVQEDNTNIIGPRRTLFRGFTDGYSVYSDVSFALCESATHTRSSAWFSTDDTSGTSVNFTYDGTNHSHGRFASIPGTIALSTSLGSMTPLHEFGHASSDFANGIVDDLYVDSQRPGLNVNKKFRTASTNPIPATFGNYNGTSRNSDQNRDGIGYPTTWVSYHCELIDNARPNLMDNYNFADNPRRCRLDRITHQWLTDRLSAKVFR
;
A
#
# COMPACT_ATOMS: atom_id res chain seq x y z
N MET A 1 -2.42 12.96 43.23
CA MET A 1 -3.13 12.63 41.98
C MET A 1 -3.21 11.13 41.92
N ALA A 2 -4.42 10.60 41.95
CA ALA A 2 -4.72 9.19 41.91
C ALA A 2 -4.82 8.71 40.46
N THR A 3 -4.66 7.41 40.26
CA THR A 3 -4.82 6.77 38.97
C THR A 3 -5.67 5.52 39.10
N THR A 4 -6.66 5.40 38.22
CA THR A 4 -7.51 4.21 38.14
C THR A 4 -7.41 3.61 36.74
N SER A 5 -7.00 2.34 36.71
CA SER A 5 -6.77 1.60 35.47
C SER A 5 -7.77 0.45 35.33
N GLY A 6 -8.32 0.28 34.13
CA GLY A 6 -9.20 -0.84 33.82
C GLY A 6 -10.12 -0.56 32.64
N PHE A 7 -11.17 -1.37 32.49
CA PHE A 7 -12.13 -1.20 31.40
C PHE A 7 -13.17 -0.16 31.77
N VAL A 8 -13.70 0.53 30.75
CA VAL A 8 -14.88 1.39 30.91
C VAL A 8 -16.12 0.51 30.89
N ILE A 9 -16.64 0.17 32.06
CA ILE A 9 -17.78 -0.73 32.24
C ILE A 9 -19.08 -0.04 31.82
N SER A 10 -19.28 1.19 32.27
CA SER A 10 -20.46 2.00 31.98
C SER A 10 -20.08 3.45 31.75
N LEU A 11 -20.88 4.14 30.93
CA LEU A 11 -20.72 5.55 30.64
C LEU A 11 -22.10 6.18 30.46
N THR A 12 -22.44 7.14 31.31
CA THR A 12 -23.79 7.71 31.42
C THR A 12 -23.72 9.23 31.56
N TRP A 13 -24.60 9.94 30.85
CA TRP A 13 -24.75 11.39 31.01
C TRP A 13 -25.76 11.71 32.12
N VAL A 14 -25.40 12.62 33.02
CA VAL A 14 -26.26 13.12 34.09
C VAL A 14 -26.11 14.64 34.18
N GLY A 15 -27.03 15.37 33.53
CA GLY A 15 -26.95 16.83 33.42
C GLY A 15 -25.68 17.26 32.69
N ASN A 16 -24.80 17.99 33.39
CA ASN A 16 -23.51 18.44 32.87
C ASN A 16 -22.34 17.49 33.20
N LEU A 17 -22.62 16.30 33.73
CA LEU A 17 -21.64 15.28 34.07
C LEU A 17 -21.67 14.11 33.07
N VAL A 18 -20.49 13.56 32.78
CA VAL A 18 -20.33 12.23 32.21
C VAL A 18 -19.75 11.33 33.30
N CYS A 19 -20.58 10.41 33.79
CA CYS A 19 -20.21 9.41 34.77
C CYS A 19 -19.65 8.17 34.08
N SER A 20 -18.47 7.72 34.48
CA SER A 20 -17.75 6.58 33.91
C SER A 20 -17.32 5.62 35.01
N GLN A 21 -17.75 4.35 34.94
CA GLN A 21 -17.22 3.32 35.84
C GLN A 21 -15.98 2.68 35.20
N ILE A 22 -14.81 2.86 35.81
CA ILE A 22 -13.52 2.40 35.28
C ILE A 22 -12.89 1.42 36.27
N GLY A 23 -12.51 0.24 35.79
CA GLY A 23 -11.81 -0.76 36.59
C GLY A 23 -12.05 -2.19 36.09
N ALA A 24 -11.70 -3.17 36.93
CA ALA A 24 -12.09 -4.56 36.69
C ALA A 24 -13.58 -4.78 37.03
N PRO A 25 -14.26 -5.73 36.38
CA PRO A 25 -15.62 -6.12 36.78
C PRO A 25 -15.67 -6.45 38.29
N GLY A 26 -16.54 -5.76 39.03
CA GLY A 26 -16.68 -5.91 40.49
C GLY A 26 -15.74 -5.05 41.35
N ALA A 27 -14.79 -4.33 40.75
CA ALA A 27 -13.86 -3.44 41.44
C ALA A 27 -13.66 -2.11 40.69
N ALA A 28 -14.72 -1.63 40.01
CA ALA A 28 -14.66 -0.38 39.27
C ALA A 28 -14.98 0.83 40.14
N GLU A 29 -14.25 1.91 39.88
CA GLU A 29 -14.46 3.22 40.51
C GLU A 29 -15.34 4.09 39.63
N LEU A 30 -16.18 4.91 40.26
CA LEU A 30 -16.97 5.92 39.57
C LEU A 30 -16.15 7.20 39.41
N LEU A 31 -15.80 7.53 38.17
CA LEU A 31 -15.10 8.75 37.80
C LEU A 31 -16.01 9.64 36.94
N ILE A 32 -15.77 10.95 36.95
CA ILE A 32 -16.63 11.95 36.30
C ILE A 32 -15.84 12.92 35.43
N VAL A 33 -16.44 13.29 34.29
CA VAL A 33 -16.05 14.48 33.52
C VAL A 33 -17.16 15.50 33.69
N GLN A 34 -16.86 16.64 34.31
CA GLN A 34 -17.84 17.71 34.54
C GLN A 34 -17.65 18.85 33.54
N PHE A 35 -18.72 19.28 32.87
CA PHE A 35 -18.74 20.46 32.01
C PHE A 35 -19.34 21.64 32.78
N ASN A 36 -18.55 22.67 33.08
CA ASN A 36 -19.06 23.88 33.72
C ASN A 36 -19.40 24.94 32.67
N SER A 37 -20.37 25.80 32.97
CA SER A 37 -20.80 26.87 32.06
C SER A 37 -19.72 27.93 31.81
N ASP A 38 -18.77 28.05 32.73
CA ASP A 38 -17.63 28.97 32.72
C ASP A 38 -16.33 28.32 32.25
N ASP A 39 -16.35 27.05 31.80
CA ASP A 39 -15.17 26.39 31.25
C ASP A 39 -14.65 27.13 30.00
N PRO A 40 -13.35 27.48 29.95
CA PRO A 40 -12.71 27.98 28.74
C PRO A 40 -12.80 27.00 27.55
N SER A 41 -12.71 27.51 26.32
CA SER A 41 -12.94 26.72 25.10
C SER A 41 -11.97 25.54 24.91
N ASP A 42 -10.71 25.72 25.33
CA ASP A 42 -9.66 24.71 25.32
C ASP A 42 -9.92 23.62 26.37
N VAL A 43 -10.37 23.99 27.57
CA VAL A 43 -10.82 23.05 28.61
C VAL A 43 -12.00 22.23 28.13
N LEU A 44 -13.00 22.86 27.49
CA LEU A 44 -14.13 22.15 26.87
C LEU A 44 -13.67 21.18 25.78
N LEU A 45 -12.69 21.55 24.94
CA LEU A 45 -12.13 20.69 23.90
C LEU A 45 -11.43 19.46 24.50
N LEU A 46 -10.66 19.66 25.57
CA LEU A 46 -10.00 18.56 26.31
C LEU A 46 -11.05 17.62 26.90
N LYS A 47 -12.04 18.13 27.64
CA LYS A 47 -13.11 17.32 28.24
C LYS A 47 -13.89 16.53 27.19
N ARG A 48 -14.21 17.14 26.04
CA ARG A 48 -14.81 16.44 24.90
C ARG A 48 -13.91 15.34 24.36
N SER A 49 -12.61 15.56 24.31
CA SER A 49 -11.63 14.56 23.87
C SER A 49 -11.53 13.38 24.86
N ILE A 50 -11.53 13.66 26.16
CA ILE A 50 -11.58 12.63 27.21
C ILE A 50 -12.85 11.78 27.08
N VAL A 51 -14.02 12.42 26.95
CA VAL A 51 -15.28 11.70 26.77
C VAL A 51 -15.27 10.85 25.49
N LYS A 52 -14.76 11.39 24.38
CA LYS A 52 -14.60 10.61 23.14
C LYS A 52 -13.67 9.41 23.32
N ALA A 53 -12.57 9.57 24.05
CA ALA A 53 -11.65 8.48 24.37
C ALA A 53 -12.32 7.41 25.24
N LEU A 54 -13.07 7.80 26.28
CA LEU A 54 -13.84 6.88 27.12
C LEU A 54 -14.92 6.13 26.34
N VAL A 55 -15.68 6.81 25.49
CA VAL A 55 -16.68 6.19 24.60
C VAL A 55 -16.00 5.16 23.71
N ARG A 56 -14.88 5.52 23.09
CA ARG A 56 -14.12 4.61 22.23
C ARG A 56 -13.55 3.43 23.01
N ALA A 57 -13.00 3.66 24.20
CA ALA A 57 -12.51 2.63 25.10
C ALA A 57 -13.62 1.66 25.49
N LYS A 58 -14.81 2.16 25.84
CA LYS A 58 -15.97 1.33 26.17
C LYS A 58 -16.42 0.46 25.00
N HIS A 59 -16.57 1.05 23.82
CA HIS A 59 -17.02 0.31 22.63
C HIS A 59 -15.99 -0.70 22.15
N ALA A 60 -14.72 -0.29 22.10
CA ALA A 60 -13.64 -1.16 21.69
C ALA A 60 -13.21 -2.12 22.82
N GLY A 61 -13.66 -1.91 24.06
CA GLY A 61 -13.20 -2.59 25.29
C GLY A 61 -11.70 -2.47 25.52
N TYR A 62 -11.16 -1.27 25.33
CA TYR A 62 -9.77 -0.97 25.69
C TYR A 62 -9.68 -0.59 27.16
N ALA A 63 -8.63 -1.08 27.82
CA ALA A 63 -8.28 -0.59 29.14
C ALA A 63 -7.77 0.85 29.03
N VAL A 64 -8.15 1.67 30.00
CA VAL A 64 -7.72 3.05 30.14
C VAL A 64 -7.13 3.25 31.52
N THR A 65 -6.20 4.17 31.63
CA THR A 65 -5.71 4.73 32.88
C THR A 65 -6.21 6.16 32.98
N ALA A 66 -7.13 6.41 33.91
CA ALA A 66 -7.65 7.72 34.21
C ALA A 66 -6.88 8.33 35.37
N THR A 67 -6.44 9.57 35.24
CA THR A 67 -5.79 10.35 36.30
C THR A 67 -6.82 11.34 36.86
N HIS A 68 -6.98 11.36 38.18
CA HIS A 68 -7.97 12.20 38.89
C HIS A 68 -7.42 12.69 40.25
N GLY A 69 -8.14 13.58 40.92
CA GLY A 69 -7.74 14.08 42.24
C GLY A 69 -7.75 12.97 43.29
N ASP A 70 -6.94 13.11 44.35
CA ASP A 70 -6.93 12.14 45.46
C ASP A 70 -8.21 12.23 46.31
N ALA A 71 -8.89 13.37 46.25
CA ALA A 71 -10.11 13.68 47.01
C ALA A 71 -11.33 13.93 46.13
N ASP A 72 -11.20 13.78 44.80
CA ASP A 72 -12.30 13.93 43.85
C ASP A 72 -12.27 12.86 42.76
N ALA A 73 -13.43 12.67 42.14
CA ALA A 73 -13.62 11.73 41.04
C ALA A 73 -13.39 12.40 39.67
N LEU A 74 -12.88 13.65 39.62
CA LEU A 74 -12.79 14.42 38.38
C LEU A 74 -11.62 13.94 37.53
N ILE A 75 -11.92 13.41 36.35
CA ILE A 75 -10.90 12.95 35.40
C ILE A 75 -10.16 14.18 34.85
N ALA A 76 -8.89 14.30 35.20
CA ALA A 76 -7.98 15.32 34.67
C ALA A 76 -7.37 14.89 33.33
N SER A 77 -7.07 13.61 33.16
CA SER A 77 -6.56 13.06 31.91
C SER A 77 -6.91 11.58 31.76
N ILE A 78 -6.88 11.10 30.52
CA ILE A 78 -7.01 9.70 30.20
C ILE A 78 -5.90 9.24 29.28
N GLN A 79 -5.37 8.06 29.54
CA GLN A 79 -4.37 7.40 28.72
C GLN A 79 -4.88 6.01 28.36
N PHE A 80 -4.66 5.58 27.12
CA PHE A 80 -4.77 4.17 26.77
C PHE A 80 -3.46 3.50 27.17
N ASN A 81 -3.54 2.31 27.77
CA ASN A 81 -2.35 1.48 27.85
C ASN A 81 -1.92 1.19 26.40
N GLY A 82 -0.68 1.54 26.05
CA GLY A 82 -0.21 1.43 24.68
C GLY A 82 -0.40 0.01 24.15
N PHE A 83 -1.13 -0.12 23.05
CA PHE A 83 -1.13 -1.37 22.28
C PHE A 83 0.09 -1.34 21.37
N ASP A 84 0.86 -2.42 21.37
CA ASP A 84 1.97 -2.63 20.43
C ASP A 84 1.46 -3.10 19.07
N ILE A 85 0.16 -3.38 18.94
CA ILE A 85 -0.51 -3.73 17.68
C ILE A 85 -1.78 -2.90 17.46
N CYS A 86 -2.13 -2.69 16.19
CA CYS A 86 -3.35 -2.02 15.75
C CYS A 86 -4.04 -2.85 14.65
N PRO A 87 -4.97 -3.74 15.03
CA PRO A 87 -5.77 -4.51 14.08
C PRO A 87 -6.74 -3.64 13.26
N SER A 88 -6.99 -4.04 12.01
CA SER A 88 -8.08 -3.52 11.19
C SER A 88 -9.42 -4.11 11.61
N ARG A 89 -10.51 -3.64 11.00
CA ARG A 89 -11.80 -4.32 11.09
C ARG A 89 -11.66 -5.76 10.58
N ALA A 90 -12.22 -6.72 11.32
CA ALA A 90 -12.24 -8.13 10.94
C ALA A 90 -13.58 -8.52 10.31
N VAL A 91 -13.55 -8.89 9.04
CA VAL A 91 -14.70 -9.46 8.33
C VAL A 91 -14.26 -10.75 7.68
N THR A 92 -14.98 -11.85 7.94
CA THR A 92 -14.64 -13.15 7.34
C THR A 92 -14.72 -13.07 5.81
N ASN A 93 -13.79 -13.75 5.15
CA ASN A 93 -13.57 -13.70 3.71
C ASN A 93 -13.15 -12.32 3.16
N ASP A 94 -12.71 -11.39 4.00
CA ASP A 94 -12.16 -10.09 3.60
C ASP A 94 -10.70 -9.93 4.05
N PHE A 95 -10.07 -8.83 3.65
CA PHE A 95 -8.76 -8.46 4.17
C PHE A 95 -8.82 -8.20 5.68
N PHE A 96 -7.79 -8.68 6.38
CA PHE A 96 -7.52 -8.33 7.77
C PHE A 96 -6.04 -7.96 7.91
N THR A 97 -5.76 -6.84 8.57
CA THR A 97 -4.38 -6.37 8.75
C THR A 97 -4.11 -6.02 10.20
N VAL A 98 -2.86 -6.10 10.61
CA VAL A 98 -2.41 -5.62 11.92
C VAL A 98 -1.15 -4.81 11.70
N SER A 99 -1.16 -3.55 12.14
CA SER A 99 0.05 -2.71 12.14
C SER A 99 0.76 -2.82 13.48
N SER A 100 2.08 -2.78 13.49
CA SER A 100 2.92 -2.87 14.69
C SER A 100 4.30 -2.26 14.40
N VAL A 101 5.30 -2.55 15.23
CA VAL A 101 6.71 -2.17 15.01
C VAL A 101 7.62 -3.34 15.31
N ASN A 102 8.67 -3.51 14.50
CA ASN A 102 9.70 -4.55 14.66
C ASN A 102 9.17 -5.99 14.78
N LEU A 103 8.14 -6.33 14.01
CA LEU A 103 7.58 -7.67 13.95
C LEU A 103 8.61 -8.70 13.44
N PRO A 104 8.73 -9.86 14.10
CA PRO A 104 9.46 -11.00 13.54
C PRO A 104 8.86 -11.49 12.21
N ASP A 105 9.71 -12.03 11.33
CA ASP A 105 9.29 -12.47 9.99
C ASP A 105 8.33 -13.68 9.98
N ASP A 106 8.24 -14.42 11.09
CA ASP A 106 7.45 -15.64 11.25
C ASP A 106 6.18 -15.43 12.10
N VAL A 107 5.75 -14.18 12.28
CA VAL A 107 4.57 -13.85 13.08
C VAL A 107 3.31 -14.55 12.57
N VAL A 108 2.54 -15.10 13.51
CA VAL A 108 1.17 -15.60 13.32
C VAL A 108 0.17 -14.71 14.05
N VAL A 109 -1.09 -14.74 13.62
CA VAL A 109 -2.21 -14.03 14.26
C VAL A 109 -3.06 -15.03 15.01
N ASP A 110 -3.15 -14.90 16.33
CA ASP A 110 -4.03 -15.72 17.16
C ASP A 110 -5.32 -14.94 17.45
N PHE A 111 -6.46 -15.56 17.12
CA PHE A 111 -7.80 -15.09 17.48
C PHE A 111 -8.29 -15.92 18.67
N ASP A 112 -8.10 -15.41 19.88
CA ASP A 112 -8.51 -16.07 21.12
C ASP A 112 -9.98 -15.78 21.39
N GLY A 113 -10.84 -16.77 21.10
CA GLY A 113 -12.29 -16.66 21.27
C GLY A 113 -12.80 -17.42 22.52
N PRO A 114 -14.11 -17.32 22.82
CA PRO A 114 -14.68 -17.95 24.02
C PRO A 114 -14.57 -19.49 24.07
N VAL A 115 -14.46 -20.14 22.90
CA VAL A 115 -14.47 -21.60 22.77
C VAL A 115 -13.10 -22.15 22.38
N ASN A 116 -12.37 -21.42 21.53
CA ASN A 116 -11.12 -21.88 20.95
C ASN A 116 -10.25 -20.71 20.48
N VAL A 117 -8.95 -20.99 20.38
CA VAL A 117 -7.99 -20.13 19.69
C VAL A 117 -7.91 -20.57 18.23
N VAL A 118 -8.01 -19.63 17.30
CA VAL A 118 -7.75 -19.86 15.87
C VAL A 118 -6.47 -19.13 15.47
N THR A 119 -5.44 -19.87 15.10
CA THR A 119 -4.17 -19.32 14.60
C THR A 119 -4.21 -19.19 13.08
N VAL A 120 -3.87 -18.01 12.58
CA VAL A 120 -3.81 -17.69 11.15
C VAL A 120 -2.39 -17.29 10.77
N THR A 121 -1.86 -17.91 9.71
CA THR A 121 -0.60 -17.49 9.08
C THR A 121 -0.88 -16.32 8.12
N PRO A 122 -0.24 -15.15 8.30
CA PRO A 122 -0.34 -14.04 7.36
C PRO A 122 0.20 -14.38 5.96
N ASP A 123 -0.40 -13.79 4.94
CA ASP A 123 0.09 -13.86 3.56
C ASP A 123 1.32 -12.96 3.35
N VAL A 124 1.37 -11.82 4.06
CA VAL A 124 2.52 -10.89 4.05
C VAL A 124 2.86 -10.51 5.48
N VAL A 125 4.15 -10.59 5.81
CA VAL A 125 4.74 -10.09 7.06
C VAL A 125 5.83 -9.08 6.71
N ARG A 126 5.76 -7.91 7.34
CA ARG A 126 6.75 -6.83 7.30
C ARG A 126 7.01 -6.38 8.74
N PRO A 127 8.14 -5.71 9.01
CA PRO A 127 8.45 -5.23 10.37
C PRO A 127 7.35 -4.38 11.01
N ASP A 128 6.56 -3.64 10.23
CA ASP A 128 5.52 -2.76 10.76
C ASP A 128 4.08 -3.20 10.43
N TRP A 129 3.90 -4.35 9.76
CA TRP A 129 2.62 -4.71 9.16
C TRP A 129 2.48 -6.21 8.85
N VAL A 130 1.32 -6.77 9.16
CA VAL A 130 0.87 -8.08 8.67
C VAL A 130 -0.42 -7.96 7.87
N LEU A 131 -0.54 -8.78 6.83
CA LEU A 131 -1.71 -8.91 5.97
C LEU A 131 -2.18 -10.36 5.93
N VAL A 132 -3.44 -10.57 6.31
CA VAL A 132 -4.22 -11.76 5.99
C VAL A 132 -5.14 -11.37 4.83
N ALA A 133 -4.88 -11.90 3.65
CA ALA A 133 -5.56 -11.54 2.40
C ALA A 133 -7.03 -11.95 2.41
N GLN A 134 -7.33 -13.08 3.07
CA GLN A 134 -8.69 -13.57 3.28
C GLN A 134 -8.80 -14.11 4.70
N LEU A 135 -9.48 -13.37 5.57
CA LEU A 135 -9.73 -13.82 6.94
C LEU A 135 -10.56 -15.12 6.89
N PRO A 136 -10.06 -16.25 7.43
CA PRO A 136 -10.73 -17.54 7.26
C PRO A 136 -12.15 -17.56 7.83
N PRO A 137 -13.11 -18.22 7.16
CA PRO A 137 -14.48 -18.37 7.67
C PRO A 137 -14.57 -19.28 8.91
N ALA A 138 -13.47 -19.98 9.24
CA ALA A 138 -13.37 -20.79 10.45
C ALA A 138 -13.29 -19.94 11.74
N ILE A 139 -13.02 -18.63 11.63
CA ILE A 139 -13.06 -17.71 12.77
C ILE A 139 -14.52 -17.31 13.03
N PRO A 140 -15.10 -17.67 14.18
CA PRO A 140 -16.49 -17.34 14.49
C PRO A 140 -16.75 -15.82 14.49
N ALA A 141 -17.96 -15.42 14.09
CA ALA A 141 -18.36 -14.01 14.06
C ALA A 141 -18.74 -13.50 15.47
N VAL A 142 -17.75 -13.44 16.36
CA VAL A 142 -17.88 -12.97 17.74
C VAL A 142 -16.67 -12.09 18.10
N ARG A 143 -16.63 -11.62 19.34
CA ARG A 143 -15.47 -10.91 19.88
C ARG A 143 -14.33 -11.89 20.16
N HIS A 144 -13.13 -11.55 19.69
CA HIS A 144 -11.89 -12.25 19.95
C HIS A 144 -10.85 -11.32 20.57
N ASP A 145 -9.98 -11.86 21.40
CA ASP A 145 -8.74 -11.20 21.79
C ASP A 145 -7.66 -11.56 20.76
N VAL A 146 -7.33 -10.60 19.89
CA VAL A 146 -6.33 -10.78 18.83
C VAL A 146 -4.95 -10.47 19.37
N ARG A 147 -3.99 -11.37 19.12
CA ARG A 147 -2.57 -11.13 19.42
C ARG A 147 -1.70 -11.61 18.27
N LEU A 148 -0.52 -11.04 18.16
CA LEU A 148 0.55 -11.51 17.28
C LEU A 148 1.54 -12.34 18.10
N ARG A 149 2.04 -13.43 17.54
CA ARG A 149 3.04 -14.27 18.19
C ARG A 149 4.07 -14.77 17.19
N SER A 150 5.34 -14.86 17.59
CA SER A 150 6.41 -15.49 16.81
C SER A 150 6.71 -16.88 17.37
N PRO A 151 6.45 -17.96 16.63
CA PRO A 151 6.77 -19.31 17.06
C PRO A 151 8.26 -19.54 17.33
N SER A 152 9.16 -18.93 16.53
CA SER A 152 10.60 -19.16 16.66
C SER A 152 11.26 -18.38 17.79
N THR A 153 10.77 -17.18 18.12
CA THR A 153 11.39 -16.31 19.14
C THR A 153 10.66 -16.31 20.48
N GLY A 154 9.41 -16.80 20.51
CA GLY A 154 8.55 -16.71 21.69
C GLY A 154 7.98 -15.31 21.95
N TRP A 155 8.27 -14.33 21.09
CA TRP A 155 7.70 -12.99 21.17
C TRP A 155 6.17 -13.04 21.06
N THR A 156 5.48 -12.22 21.85
CA THR A 156 4.03 -12.04 21.82
C THR A 156 3.70 -10.56 21.97
N SER A 157 2.68 -10.11 21.23
CA SER A 157 2.13 -8.77 21.41
C SER A 157 1.13 -8.74 22.57
N ASN A 158 0.66 -7.53 22.90
CA ASN A 158 -0.56 -7.35 23.69
C ASN A 158 -1.76 -7.95 22.95
N ALA A 159 -2.73 -8.45 23.72
CA ALA A 159 -4.02 -8.85 23.22
C ALA A 159 -4.91 -7.60 23.01
N VAL A 160 -5.49 -7.49 21.82
CA VAL A 160 -6.41 -6.41 21.46
C VAL A 160 -7.76 -7.01 21.10
N PRO A 161 -8.85 -6.58 21.75
CA PRO A 161 -10.17 -7.08 21.41
C PRO A 161 -10.59 -6.62 20.01
N VAL A 162 -11.12 -7.55 19.22
CA VAL A 162 -11.60 -7.34 17.85
C VAL A 162 -12.92 -8.09 17.68
N ASP A 163 -13.95 -7.37 17.23
CA ASP A 163 -15.22 -7.98 16.84
C ASP A 163 -15.11 -8.50 15.40
N VAL A 164 -15.16 -9.82 15.24
CA VAL A 164 -15.19 -10.48 13.93
C VAL A 164 -16.63 -10.54 13.45
N SER A 165 -16.86 -10.19 12.18
CA SER A 165 -18.20 -10.21 11.58
C SER A 165 -18.24 -10.98 10.27
N SER A 166 -19.43 -11.48 9.90
CA SER A 166 -19.75 -11.99 8.56
C SER A 166 -20.58 -10.97 7.76
N GLY A 167 -20.47 -9.68 8.11
CA GLY A 167 -21.31 -8.61 7.59
C GLY A 167 -20.98 -8.22 6.14
N PRO A 168 -21.65 -7.18 5.61
CA PRO A 168 -21.37 -6.69 4.27
C PRO A 168 -19.91 -6.25 4.19
N LEU A 169 -19.28 -6.62 3.09
CA LEU A 169 -17.90 -6.29 2.82
C LEU A 169 -17.80 -4.83 2.38
N GLU A 170 -16.80 -4.10 2.86
CA GLU A 170 -16.62 -2.71 2.45
C GLU A 170 -16.10 -2.63 1.01
N PHE A 171 -16.48 -1.54 0.34
CA PHE A 171 -15.96 -1.20 -0.98
C PHE A 171 -14.52 -0.70 -0.90
N VAL A 172 -14.17 0.06 0.14
CA VAL A 172 -12.83 0.62 0.32
C VAL A 172 -12.18 -0.01 1.53
N ARG A 173 -10.97 -0.52 1.37
CA ARG A 173 -10.13 -1.04 2.47
C ARG A 173 -8.79 -0.34 2.47
N ARG A 174 -8.39 0.26 3.59
CA ARG A 174 -7.00 0.67 3.80
C ARG A 174 -6.27 -0.51 4.42
N LEU A 175 -5.41 -1.14 3.65
CA LEU A 175 -4.66 -2.33 4.10
C LEU A 175 -3.55 -1.92 5.06
N TYR A 176 -2.85 -0.83 4.75
CA TYR A 176 -1.81 -0.24 5.58
C TYR A 176 -1.81 1.27 5.37
N THR A 177 -1.76 2.04 6.44
CA THR A 177 -1.81 3.51 6.38
C THR A 177 -0.44 4.15 6.18
N GLY A 178 0.63 3.40 6.46
CA GLY A 178 1.97 3.97 6.61
C GLY A 178 2.05 4.96 7.77
N ALA A 179 3.17 5.67 7.85
CA ALA A 179 3.39 6.76 8.79
C ALA A 179 2.30 7.85 8.66
N PRO A 180 1.83 8.44 9.78
CA PRO A 180 0.80 9.48 9.77
C PRO A 180 1.19 10.69 8.92
N LYS A 181 0.41 10.97 7.87
CA LYS A 181 0.58 12.11 6.96
C LYS A 181 -0.78 12.57 6.45
N ASP A 182 -0.91 13.85 6.16
CA ASP A 182 -2.14 14.40 5.58
C ASP A 182 -2.38 13.85 4.16
N ARG A 183 -1.31 13.65 3.39
CA ARG A 183 -1.34 13.16 2.00
C ARG A 183 -0.29 12.08 1.76
N PRO A 184 -0.49 10.84 2.27
CA PRO A 184 0.48 9.76 2.12
C PRO A 184 0.66 9.37 0.64
N TYR A 185 1.85 8.89 0.27
CA TYR A 185 2.06 8.26 -1.04
C TYR A 185 1.22 6.97 -1.09
N THR A 186 0.21 6.94 -1.95
CA THR A 186 -0.80 5.89 -1.93
C THR A 186 -0.74 5.00 -3.17
N ILE A 187 -0.55 3.70 -2.94
CA ILE A 187 -0.71 2.65 -3.95
C ILE A 187 -2.11 2.05 -3.77
N THR A 188 -2.93 2.08 -4.82
CA THR A 188 -4.31 1.61 -4.79
C THR A 188 -4.53 0.42 -5.72
N PHE A 189 -5.21 -0.62 -5.24
CA PHE A 189 -5.67 -1.74 -6.05
C PHE A 189 -7.18 -1.65 -6.26
N ILE A 190 -7.63 -1.74 -7.49
CA ILE A 190 -9.02 -1.53 -7.88
C ILE A 190 -9.49 -2.80 -8.57
N GLY A 191 -10.54 -3.44 -8.06
CA GLY A 191 -11.28 -4.44 -8.83
C GLY A 191 -11.97 -3.71 -9.97
N ASN A 192 -11.44 -3.86 -11.18
CA ASN A 192 -11.96 -3.14 -12.34
C ASN A 192 -13.43 -3.53 -12.55
N PRO A 193 -14.37 -2.56 -12.65
CA PRO A 193 -15.78 -2.90 -12.78
C PRO A 193 -16.19 -3.17 -14.22
N VAL A 194 -15.55 -2.53 -15.21
CA VAL A 194 -15.95 -2.56 -16.62
C VAL A 194 -14.72 -2.69 -17.52
N ILE A 195 -14.76 -3.57 -18.51
CA ILE A 195 -13.75 -3.65 -19.57
C ILE A 195 -14.31 -2.98 -20.82
N ARG A 196 -13.56 -2.06 -21.42
CA ARG A 196 -13.83 -1.60 -22.78
C ARG A 196 -13.18 -2.57 -23.77
N ARG A 197 -13.99 -3.33 -24.50
CA ARG A 197 -13.52 -4.28 -25.53
C ARG A 197 -12.84 -3.55 -26.68
N PHE A 198 -12.04 -4.27 -27.46
CA PHE A 198 -11.40 -3.74 -28.68
C PHE A 198 -12.44 -3.21 -29.68
N SER A 199 -13.63 -3.81 -29.72
CA SER A 199 -14.79 -3.34 -30.51
C SER A 199 -15.39 -2.02 -30.03
N GLY A 200 -14.94 -1.48 -28.90
CA GLY A 200 -15.50 -0.30 -28.22
C GLY A 200 -16.66 -0.61 -27.28
N ALA A 201 -17.17 -1.84 -27.27
CA ALA A 201 -18.24 -2.26 -26.37
C ALA A 201 -17.81 -2.24 -24.90
N LEU A 202 -18.72 -1.86 -24.00
CA LEU A 202 -18.50 -1.90 -22.56
C LEU A 202 -19.13 -3.16 -21.99
N ILE A 203 -18.38 -3.92 -21.20
CA ILE A 203 -18.86 -5.12 -20.53
C ILE A 203 -18.45 -5.13 -19.06
N ALA A 204 -19.24 -5.76 -18.19
CA ALA A 204 -18.82 -5.99 -16.81
C ALA A 204 -17.57 -6.87 -16.78
N ASP A 205 -16.59 -6.50 -15.96
CA ASP A 205 -15.41 -7.33 -15.70
C ASP A 205 -15.83 -8.56 -14.87
N PRO A 206 -15.48 -9.80 -15.28
CA PRO A 206 -15.75 -10.99 -14.49
C PRO A 206 -15.18 -10.93 -13.06
N LEU A 207 -14.15 -10.12 -12.81
CA LEU A 207 -13.59 -9.94 -11.48
C LEU A 207 -14.60 -9.41 -10.46
N THR A 208 -15.62 -8.67 -10.90
CA THR A 208 -16.68 -8.11 -10.03
C THR A 208 -17.46 -9.16 -9.25
N THR A 209 -17.53 -10.40 -9.76
CA THR A 209 -18.16 -11.54 -9.07
C THR A 209 -17.16 -12.51 -8.47
N ASN A 210 -15.85 -12.30 -8.70
CA ASN A 210 -14.76 -13.17 -8.25
C ASN A 210 -13.85 -12.47 -7.22
N ARG A 211 -14.43 -12.05 -6.09
CA ARG A 211 -13.68 -11.41 -5.00
C ARG A 211 -12.46 -12.21 -4.51
N PRO A 212 -12.49 -13.56 -4.41
CA PRO A 212 -11.31 -14.33 -4.04
C PRO A 212 -10.14 -14.14 -5.03
N SER A 213 -10.40 -14.01 -6.33
CA SER A 213 -9.41 -13.69 -7.35
C SER A 213 -8.82 -12.29 -7.14
N PHE A 214 -9.66 -11.30 -6.79
CA PHE A 214 -9.22 -9.96 -6.40
C PHE A 214 -8.26 -10.00 -5.20
N HIS A 215 -8.66 -10.62 -4.08
CA HIS A 215 -7.81 -10.75 -2.88
C HIS A 215 -6.48 -11.44 -3.20
N ARG A 216 -6.51 -12.51 -4.00
CA ARG A 216 -5.31 -13.25 -4.41
C ARG A 216 -4.34 -12.39 -5.21
N THR A 217 -4.87 -11.59 -6.13
CA THR A 217 -4.10 -10.72 -7.01
C THR A 217 -3.50 -9.55 -6.23
N VAL A 218 -4.25 -8.98 -5.29
CA VAL A 218 -3.75 -7.92 -4.39
C VAL A 218 -2.59 -8.41 -3.53
N TRP A 219 -2.75 -9.51 -2.78
CA TRP A 219 -1.68 -9.96 -1.89
C TRP A 219 -0.44 -10.39 -2.69
N ARG A 220 -0.61 -11.05 -3.84
CA ARG A 220 0.51 -11.38 -4.73
C ARG A 220 1.22 -10.14 -5.22
N SER A 221 0.50 -9.07 -5.55
CA SER A 221 1.11 -7.82 -5.99
C SER A 221 1.95 -7.20 -4.87
N ILE A 222 1.42 -7.18 -3.65
CA ILE A 222 2.11 -6.68 -2.47
C ILE A 222 3.34 -7.54 -2.12
N ASP A 223 3.20 -8.86 -2.14
CA ASP A 223 4.31 -9.81 -1.90
C ASP A 223 5.43 -9.60 -2.94
N ASN A 224 5.10 -9.47 -4.22
CA ASN A 224 6.10 -9.18 -5.25
C ASN A 224 6.79 -7.82 -5.03
N MET A 225 6.03 -6.80 -4.65
CA MET A 225 6.57 -5.46 -4.43
C MET A 225 7.42 -5.36 -3.16
N LEU A 226 7.10 -6.12 -2.12
CA LEU A 226 7.70 -5.96 -0.78
C LEU A 226 8.49 -7.18 -0.29
N ARG A 227 8.56 -8.29 -1.03
CA ARG A 227 9.27 -9.50 -0.59
C ARG A 227 10.09 -10.16 -1.69
N SER A 228 10.01 -9.66 -2.92
CA SER A 228 10.96 -10.05 -3.96
C SER A 228 12.37 -9.59 -3.62
N THR A 229 13.32 -10.10 -4.40
CA THR A 229 14.74 -9.76 -4.28
C THR A 229 15.01 -8.27 -4.51
N GLU A 230 14.23 -7.65 -5.40
CA GLU A 230 14.25 -6.22 -5.63
C GLU A 230 13.72 -5.48 -4.39
N ASP A 231 14.36 -4.39 -4.02
CA ASP A 231 14.16 -3.70 -2.76
C ASP A 231 13.85 -2.22 -2.92
N VAL A 232 13.62 -1.73 -4.14
CA VAL A 232 13.29 -0.31 -4.42
C VAL A 232 12.19 0.29 -3.53
N LEU A 233 11.19 -0.50 -3.13
CA LEU A 233 10.11 -0.06 -2.22
C LEU A 233 10.44 -0.18 -0.74
N ARG A 234 11.54 -0.86 -0.39
CA ARG A 234 11.97 -1.17 0.98
C ARG A 234 13.27 -0.47 1.37
N ALA A 235 14.05 -0.03 0.39
CA ALA A 235 15.30 0.68 0.60
C ALA A 235 15.06 1.87 1.55
N GLY A 236 15.92 2.03 2.56
CA GLY A 236 15.75 3.07 3.59
C GLY A 236 14.49 2.93 4.47
N GLY A 237 13.78 1.80 4.41
CA GLY A 237 12.49 1.61 5.05
C GLY A 237 11.40 2.50 4.44
N LEU A 238 11.37 2.66 3.11
CA LEU A 238 10.34 3.43 2.42
C LEU A 238 8.93 2.84 2.60
N ASP A 239 8.80 1.51 2.69
CA ASP A 239 7.52 0.80 2.78
C ASP A 239 6.69 1.21 3.99
N ARG A 240 7.32 1.52 5.14
CA ARG A 240 6.62 2.01 6.36
C ARG A 240 5.91 3.37 6.17
N HIS A 241 6.19 4.05 5.06
CA HIS A 241 5.67 5.37 4.76
C HIS A 241 4.68 5.37 3.59
N ILE A 242 4.45 4.22 2.97
CA ILE A 242 3.53 4.03 1.84
C ILE A 242 2.17 3.58 2.36
N GLN A 243 1.10 4.19 1.87
CA GLN A 243 -0.26 3.73 2.11
C GLN A 243 -0.68 2.73 1.03
N PHE A 244 -1.22 1.58 1.44
CA PHE A 244 -1.84 0.61 0.55
C PHE A 244 -3.35 0.61 0.76
N ALA A 245 -4.11 0.79 -0.33
CA ALA A 245 -5.57 0.78 -0.31
C ALA A 245 -6.15 -0.10 -1.41
N CYS A 246 -7.36 -0.58 -1.19
CA CYS A 246 -8.13 -1.38 -2.13
C CYS A 246 -9.51 -0.79 -2.34
N ILE A 247 -10.02 -0.89 -3.57
CA ILE A 247 -11.39 -0.55 -3.96
C ILE A 247 -11.99 -1.77 -4.67
N PHE A 248 -13.06 -2.34 -4.14
CA PHE A 248 -13.83 -3.42 -4.76
C PHE A 248 -15.32 -3.09 -4.65
N ASP A 249 -15.87 -2.50 -5.71
CA ASP A 249 -17.28 -2.14 -5.78
C ASP A 249 -17.96 -2.84 -6.96
N ALA A 250 -18.50 -4.02 -6.67
CA ALA A 250 -19.22 -4.84 -7.64
C ALA A 250 -20.59 -4.25 -8.05
N THR A 251 -21.03 -3.15 -7.43
CA THR A 251 -22.33 -2.53 -7.70
C THR A 251 -22.25 -1.42 -8.75
N ARG A 252 -21.05 -1.11 -9.24
CA ARG A 252 -20.85 -0.06 -10.24
C ARG A 252 -21.56 -0.40 -11.54
N ALA A 253 -22.34 0.58 -12.02
CA ALA A 253 -23.01 0.48 -13.30
C ALA A 253 -22.00 0.36 -14.45
N ILE A 254 -22.39 -0.38 -15.49
CA ILE A 254 -21.62 -0.48 -16.73
C ILE A 254 -21.68 0.87 -17.44
N ALA A 255 -20.62 1.66 -17.29
CA ALA A 255 -20.48 2.99 -17.86
C ALA A 255 -19.04 3.25 -18.28
N ASP A 256 -18.84 4.13 -19.25
CA ASP A 256 -17.51 4.41 -19.78
C ASP A 256 -16.56 4.97 -18.71
N ALA A 257 -17.08 5.81 -17.81
CA ALA A 257 -16.32 6.37 -16.69
C ALA A 257 -15.84 5.31 -15.67
N ALA A 258 -16.43 4.12 -15.67
CA ALA A 258 -16.04 3.01 -14.82
C ALA A 258 -15.11 2.01 -15.54
N ALA A 259 -14.92 2.13 -16.86
CA ALA A 259 -14.06 1.25 -17.62
C ALA A 259 -12.60 1.71 -17.53
N LEU A 260 -11.94 1.40 -16.41
CA LEU A 260 -10.56 1.81 -16.13
C LEU A 260 -9.53 1.10 -17.01
N VAL A 261 -9.92 0.01 -17.66
CA VAL A 261 -9.08 -0.76 -18.57
C VAL A 261 -9.76 -0.94 -19.92
N GLN A 262 -8.96 -1.16 -20.95
CA GLN A 262 -9.42 -1.52 -22.28
C GLN A 262 -8.59 -2.65 -22.86
N GLU A 263 -9.22 -3.44 -23.71
CA GLU A 263 -8.52 -4.38 -24.58
C GLU A 263 -7.80 -3.61 -25.67
N ASP A 264 -6.50 -3.87 -25.82
CA ASP A 264 -5.70 -3.41 -26.94
C ASP A 264 -5.46 -4.59 -27.92
N ASN A 265 -4.74 -4.35 -29.00
CA ASN A 265 -4.45 -5.38 -29.99
C ASN A 265 -3.76 -6.61 -29.37
N THR A 266 -3.94 -7.76 -30.01
CA THR A 266 -3.42 -9.07 -29.60
C THR A 266 -4.01 -9.60 -28.29
N ASN A 267 -3.34 -9.40 -27.17
CA ASN A 267 -3.71 -9.96 -25.86
C ASN A 267 -3.33 -9.03 -24.69
N ILE A 268 -3.19 -7.73 -24.96
CA ILE A 268 -2.80 -6.72 -23.96
C ILE A 268 -4.05 -6.06 -23.37
N ILE A 269 -4.06 -5.91 -22.05
CA ILE A 269 -4.97 -5.01 -21.37
C ILE A 269 -4.25 -3.70 -21.05
N GLY A 270 -4.83 -2.59 -21.50
CA GLY A 270 -4.30 -1.23 -21.38
C GLY A 270 -5.05 -0.40 -20.33
N PRO A 271 -4.37 0.39 -19.47
CA PRO A 271 -5.04 1.29 -18.57
C PRO A 271 -5.62 2.50 -19.32
N ARG A 272 -6.87 2.87 -19.01
CA ARG A 272 -7.52 4.11 -19.46
C ARG A 272 -7.21 5.24 -18.49
N ARG A 273 -5.95 5.66 -18.54
CA ARG A 273 -5.26 6.57 -17.61
C ARG A 273 -6.08 7.76 -17.08
N THR A 274 -6.78 8.49 -17.97
CA THR A 274 -7.51 9.72 -17.60
C THR A 274 -8.71 9.49 -16.69
N LEU A 275 -9.19 8.24 -16.56
CA LEU A 275 -10.35 7.91 -15.73
C LEU A 275 -10.01 7.66 -14.26
N PHE A 276 -8.75 7.29 -13.95
CA PHE A 276 -8.36 6.83 -12.63
C PHE A 276 -8.54 7.88 -11.53
N ARG A 277 -8.10 9.12 -11.75
CA ARG A 277 -8.21 10.21 -10.75
C ARG A 277 -9.68 10.42 -10.35
N GLY A 278 -10.56 10.63 -11.32
CA GLY A 278 -11.99 10.82 -11.06
C GLY A 278 -12.65 9.61 -10.39
N PHE A 279 -12.23 8.39 -10.76
CA PHE A 279 -12.73 7.17 -10.14
C PHE A 279 -12.33 7.07 -8.67
N THR A 280 -11.04 7.22 -8.34
CA THR A 280 -10.53 7.06 -6.96
C THR A 280 -10.99 8.19 -6.04
N ASP A 281 -11.10 9.42 -6.56
CA ASP A 281 -11.61 10.57 -5.81
C ASP A 281 -13.08 10.37 -5.40
N GLY A 282 -13.88 9.68 -6.22
CA GLY A 282 -15.25 9.26 -5.88
C GLY A 282 -15.33 8.33 -4.66
N TYR A 283 -14.21 7.73 -4.24
CA TYR A 283 -14.08 6.93 -3.01
C TYR A 283 -13.26 7.64 -1.93
N SER A 284 -12.92 8.92 -2.11
CA SER A 284 -12.01 9.67 -1.21
C SER A 284 -10.64 9.00 -1.05
N VAL A 285 -10.13 8.39 -2.13
CA VAL A 285 -8.79 7.80 -2.19
C VAL A 285 -7.93 8.59 -3.17
N TYR A 286 -6.92 9.29 -2.64
CA TYR A 286 -5.96 10.04 -3.46
C TYR A 286 -4.77 9.17 -3.83
N SER A 287 -4.85 8.50 -4.98
CA SER A 287 -3.79 7.60 -5.44
C SER A 287 -2.64 8.35 -6.12
N ASP A 288 -1.41 7.85 -5.91
CA ASP A 288 -0.22 8.19 -6.68
C ASP A 288 0.08 7.11 -7.74
N VAL A 289 -0.19 5.85 -7.42
CA VAL A 289 -0.18 4.72 -8.35
C VAL A 289 -1.44 3.89 -8.14
N SER A 290 -2.09 3.50 -9.24
CA SER A 290 -3.31 2.72 -9.24
C SER A 290 -3.23 1.49 -10.13
N PHE A 291 -3.51 0.33 -9.56
CA PHE A 291 -3.66 -0.94 -10.25
C PHE A 291 -5.14 -1.21 -10.49
N ALA A 292 -5.59 -1.22 -11.75
CA ALA A 292 -6.88 -1.79 -12.11
C ALA A 292 -6.69 -3.28 -12.43
N LEU A 293 -7.20 -4.13 -11.54
CA LEU A 293 -7.15 -5.58 -11.64
C LEU A 293 -8.29 -6.06 -12.51
N CYS A 294 -8.03 -6.89 -13.51
CA CYS A 294 -9.06 -7.36 -14.45
C CYS A 294 -8.97 -8.86 -14.72
N GLU A 295 -10.12 -9.50 -14.94
CA GLU A 295 -10.22 -10.93 -15.25
C GLU A 295 -10.68 -11.15 -16.70
N SER A 296 -9.83 -10.76 -17.66
CA SER A 296 -10.06 -11.02 -19.09
C SER A 296 -9.56 -12.41 -19.49
N ALA A 297 -10.42 -13.18 -20.17
CA ALA A 297 -10.08 -14.51 -20.68
C ALA A 297 -9.10 -14.48 -21.87
N THR A 298 -9.06 -13.37 -22.63
CA THR A 298 -8.28 -13.25 -23.87
C THR A 298 -7.13 -12.25 -23.78
N HIS A 299 -7.22 -11.26 -22.90
CA HIS A 299 -6.20 -10.22 -22.72
C HIS A 299 -5.50 -10.38 -21.37
N THR A 300 -4.45 -11.20 -21.36
CA THR A 300 -3.72 -11.60 -20.15
C THR A 300 -2.42 -10.85 -19.94
N ARG A 301 -1.93 -10.10 -20.94
CA ARG A 301 -0.73 -9.28 -20.80
C ARG A 301 -1.07 -7.94 -20.17
N SER A 302 -0.42 -7.66 -19.05
CA SER A 302 -0.58 -6.40 -18.32
C SER A 302 0.19 -5.28 -19.00
N SER A 303 -0.14 -4.04 -18.65
CA SER A 303 0.63 -2.87 -19.09
C SER A 303 0.40 -1.70 -18.14
N ALA A 304 1.25 -0.68 -18.27
CA ALA A 304 1.23 0.50 -17.43
C ALA A 304 1.39 1.80 -18.23
N TRP A 305 0.93 2.88 -17.63
CA TRP A 305 1.23 4.25 -18.02
C TRP A 305 1.88 5.00 -16.87
N PHE A 306 2.84 5.85 -17.23
CA PHE A 306 3.59 6.69 -16.30
C PHE A 306 2.68 7.70 -15.57
N SER A 307 3.12 8.13 -14.40
CA SER A 307 2.48 9.24 -13.68
C SER A 307 2.71 10.59 -14.38
N THR A 308 1.90 11.59 -14.05
CA THR A 308 2.22 13.00 -14.33
C THR A 308 2.34 13.70 -13.01
N ASP A 309 3.53 14.22 -12.74
CA ASP A 309 3.77 15.05 -11.56
C ASP A 309 2.96 16.35 -11.61
N ASP A 310 2.58 16.84 -10.43
CA ASP A 310 2.05 18.19 -10.28
C ASP A 310 3.19 19.20 -10.36
N THR A 311 3.29 19.88 -11.50
CA THR A 311 4.34 20.87 -11.77
C THR A 311 4.15 22.19 -11.01
N SER A 312 2.98 22.41 -10.40
CA SER A 312 2.72 23.58 -9.56
C SER A 312 3.17 23.39 -8.11
N GLY A 313 3.43 22.15 -7.71
CA GLY A 313 3.80 21.77 -6.36
C GLY A 313 5.30 21.83 -6.08
N THR A 314 5.65 21.53 -4.84
CA THR A 314 7.05 21.33 -4.42
C THR A 314 7.68 20.12 -5.12
N SER A 315 8.98 20.20 -5.40
CA SER A 315 9.76 19.13 -6.02
C SER A 315 11.12 18.94 -5.35
N VAL A 316 11.82 17.86 -5.71
CA VAL A 316 13.21 17.60 -5.35
C VAL A 316 14.03 17.57 -6.64
N ASN A 317 15.02 18.46 -6.75
CA ASN A 317 15.84 18.57 -7.96
C ASN A 317 16.84 17.42 -8.07
N PHE A 318 17.15 17.02 -9.29
CA PHE A 318 18.24 16.09 -9.61
C PHE A 318 18.88 16.47 -10.94
N THR A 319 20.06 15.93 -11.23
CA THR A 319 20.75 16.12 -12.52
C THR A 319 20.90 14.78 -13.25
N TYR A 320 20.61 14.76 -14.55
CA TYR A 320 20.87 13.62 -15.44
C TYR A 320 21.63 14.11 -16.66
N ASP A 321 22.82 13.55 -16.92
CA ASP A 321 23.74 13.97 -17.98
C ASP A 321 23.98 15.50 -18.00
N GLY A 322 24.12 16.11 -16.82
CA GLY A 322 24.31 17.55 -16.66
C GLY A 322 23.06 18.41 -16.88
N THR A 323 21.92 17.81 -17.23
CA THR A 323 20.63 18.50 -17.36
C THR A 323 19.86 18.43 -16.04
N ASN A 324 19.28 19.56 -15.63
CA ASN A 324 18.47 19.64 -14.42
C ASN A 324 17.05 19.10 -14.68
N HIS A 325 16.58 18.29 -13.74
CA HIS A 325 15.23 17.73 -13.70
C HIS A 325 14.68 17.79 -12.28
N SER A 326 13.44 17.36 -12.07
CA SER A 326 12.84 17.36 -10.74
C SER A 326 11.90 16.18 -10.51
N HIS A 327 11.93 15.63 -9.29
CA HIS A 327 10.93 14.70 -8.80
C HIS A 327 9.80 15.49 -8.15
N GLY A 328 8.63 15.56 -8.78
CA GLY A 328 7.46 16.20 -8.18
C GLY A 328 6.97 15.40 -6.98
N ARG A 329 6.65 16.09 -5.87
CA ARG A 329 6.20 15.40 -4.65
C ARG A 329 4.81 14.80 -4.78
N PHE A 330 3.96 15.35 -5.65
CA PHE A 330 2.57 14.89 -5.86
C PHE A 330 2.33 14.54 -7.32
N ALA A 331 1.37 13.63 -7.58
CA ALA A 331 0.91 13.31 -8.92
C ALA A 331 -0.39 14.05 -9.23
N SER A 332 -0.46 14.78 -10.35
CA SER A 332 -1.71 15.32 -10.87
C SER A 332 -2.56 14.20 -11.50
N ILE A 333 -1.90 13.29 -12.22
CA ILE A 333 -2.48 12.04 -12.74
C ILE A 333 -1.64 10.88 -12.18
N PRO A 334 -2.26 9.89 -11.51
CA PRO A 334 -1.52 8.77 -10.95
C PRO A 334 -0.84 7.96 -12.06
N GLY A 335 0.22 7.23 -11.69
CA GLY A 335 0.67 6.10 -12.49
C GLY A 335 -0.44 5.05 -12.55
N THR A 336 -0.70 4.47 -13.71
CA THR A 336 -1.85 3.56 -13.87
C THR A 336 -1.42 2.25 -14.47
N ILE A 337 -1.89 1.15 -13.91
CA ILE A 337 -1.55 -0.21 -14.32
C ILE A 337 -2.86 -0.93 -14.62
N ALA A 338 -2.94 -1.60 -15.76
CA ALA A 338 -3.97 -2.61 -16.03
C ALA A 338 -3.32 -3.97 -15.81
N LEU A 339 -3.75 -4.65 -14.74
CA LEU A 339 -3.12 -5.86 -14.26
C LEU A 339 -4.07 -7.05 -14.42
N SER A 340 -3.70 -8.03 -15.23
CA SER A 340 -4.47 -9.26 -15.36
C SER A 340 -4.39 -10.08 -14.07
N THR A 341 -5.48 -10.73 -13.66
CA THR A 341 -5.45 -11.70 -12.54
C THR A 341 -4.66 -12.97 -12.86
N SER A 342 -4.42 -13.25 -14.16
CA SER A 342 -3.55 -14.34 -14.66
C SER A 342 -2.07 -13.95 -14.64
N LEU A 343 -1.59 -13.53 -13.47
CA LEU A 343 -0.26 -12.94 -13.29
C LEU A 343 0.92 -13.89 -13.52
N GLY A 344 1.95 -13.38 -14.21
CA GLY A 344 3.33 -13.86 -14.07
C GLY A 344 3.94 -13.41 -12.74
N SER A 345 5.04 -14.05 -12.32
CA SER A 345 5.58 -13.83 -10.98
C SER A 345 5.96 -12.37 -10.71
N MET A 346 6.73 -11.71 -11.57
CA MET A 346 7.22 -10.33 -11.31
C MET A 346 6.41 -9.20 -11.94
N THR A 347 5.33 -9.52 -12.67
CA THR A 347 4.53 -8.51 -13.41
C THR A 347 4.15 -7.30 -12.55
N PRO A 348 3.63 -7.44 -11.31
CA PRO A 348 3.21 -6.28 -10.54
C PRO A 348 4.34 -5.28 -10.25
N LEU A 349 5.55 -5.77 -9.96
CA LEU A 349 6.68 -4.89 -9.67
C LEU A 349 7.28 -4.28 -10.94
N HIS A 350 7.30 -5.03 -12.04
CA HIS A 350 7.70 -4.53 -13.36
C HIS A 350 6.80 -3.36 -13.81
N GLU A 351 5.48 -3.57 -13.78
CA GLU A 351 4.51 -2.52 -14.14
C GLU A 351 4.54 -1.34 -13.16
N PHE A 352 4.84 -1.59 -11.89
CA PHE A 352 5.09 -0.52 -10.92
C PHE A 352 6.29 0.35 -11.32
N GLY A 353 7.38 -0.24 -11.84
CA GLY A 353 8.53 0.50 -12.35
C GLY A 353 8.14 1.52 -13.41
N HIS A 354 7.29 1.13 -14.37
CA HIS A 354 6.72 2.05 -15.33
C HIS A 354 5.81 3.08 -14.66
N ALA A 355 4.78 2.64 -13.94
CA ALA A 355 3.74 3.53 -13.41
C ALA A 355 4.28 4.57 -12.42
N SER A 356 5.29 4.20 -11.63
CA SER A 356 5.94 5.11 -10.70
C SER A 356 6.81 6.16 -11.37
N SER A 357 7.18 6.00 -12.65
CA SER A 357 7.96 6.98 -13.42
C SER A 357 7.13 8.18 -13.92
N ASP A 358 7.76 9.19 -14.55
CA ASP A 358 7.11 10.45 -14.96
C ASP A 358 7.32 10.76 -16.45
N PHE A 359 6.28 11.26 -17.12
CA PHE A 359 6.38 11.64 -18.53
C PHE A 359 7.41 12.75 -18.82
N ALA A 360 7.62 13.69 -17.90
CA ALA A 360 8.45 14.87 -18.14
C ALA A 360 9.85 14.74 -17.54
N ASN A 361 9.97 14.08 -16.38
CA ASN A 361 11.18 14.04 -15.56
C ASN A 361 11.80 12.64 -15.46
N GLY A 362 11.43 11.72 -16.34
CA GLY A 362 12.12 10.44 -16.46
C GLY A 362 11.16 9.28 -16.56
N ILE A 363 11.23 8.61 -17.71
CA ILE A 363 10.47 7.40 -18.00
C ILE A 363 11.37 6.20 -17.74
N VAL A 364 10.83 5.18 -17.09
CA VAL A 364 11.42 3.85 -17.03
C VAL A 364 10.65 3.00 -18.05
N ASP A 365 11.32 2.49 -19.07
CA ASP A 365 10.70 1.83 -20.23
C ASP A 365 11.12 0.36 -20.34
N ASP A 366 10.38 -0.40 -21.15
CA ASP A 366 10.64 -1.83 -21.38
C ASP A 366 11.97 -2.03 -22.10
N LEU A 367 12.94 -2.70 -21.48
CA LEU A 367 14.27 -2.86 -22.08
C LEU A 367 14.33 -3.95 -23.16
N TYR A 368 13.21 -4.64 -23.40
CA TYR A 368 13.00 -5.58 -24.48
C TYR A 368 12.19 -4.97 -25.64
N VAL A 369 12.26 -3.65 -25.82
CA VAL A 369 11.69 -2.94 -26.96
C VAL A 369 12.71 -1.94 -27.52
N ASP A 370 13.06 -2.08 -28.80
CA ASP A 370 13.98 -1.19 -29.52
C ASP A 370 13.28 0.02 -30.13
N SER A 371 12.53 0.76 -29.32
CA SER A 371 11.84 1.97 -29.75
C SER A 371 12.19 3.14 -28.86
N GLN A 372 12.48 4.28 -29.50
CA GLN A 372 12.77 5.51 -28.80
C GLN A 372 11.46 6.21 -28.42
N ARG A 373 11.27 6.46 -27.13
CA ARG A 373 10.23 7.35 -26.63
C ARG A 373 10.77 8.78 -26.52
N PRO A 374 10.00 9.81 -26.91
CA PRO A 374 10.38 11.20 -26.65
C PRO A 374 10.53 11.49 -25.15
N GLY A 375 11.42 12.42 -24.81
CA GLY A 375 11.69 12.83 -23.42
C GLY A 375 12.88 12.11 -22.79
N LEU A 376 13.06 12.28 -21.49
CA LEU A 376 14.10 11.60 -20.72
C LEU A 376 13.71 10.14 -20.51
N ASN A 377 14.45 9.21 -21.13
CA ASN A 377 14.38 7.79 -20.82
C ASN A 377 15.54 7.42 -19.88
N VAL A 378 15.21 7.07 -18.64
CA VAL A 378 16.19 6.90 -17.55
C VAL A 378 17.04 5.66 -17.77
N ASN A 379 16.44 4.58 -18.26
CA ASN A 379 17.03 3.24 -18.27
C ASN A 379 17.46 2.75 -19.65
N LYS A 380 17.22 3.53 -20.71
CA LYS A 380 17.50 3.15 -22.09
C LYS A 380 18.02 4.32 -22.92
N LYS A 381 19.08 4.07 -23.70
CA LYS A 381 19.64 5.01 -24.67
C LYS A 381 19.84 4.34 -26.02
N PHE A 382 20.13 5.12 -27.06
CA PHE A 382 20.20 4.66 -28.44
C PHE A 382 21.51 5.04 -29.10
N ARG A 383 22.11 4.10 -29.81
CA ARG A 383 23.20 4.35 -30.76
C ARG A 383 22.62 4.81 -32.09
N THR A 384 23.44 5.49 -32.91
CA THR A 384 23.02 5.88 -34.26
C THR A 384 22.82 4.68 -35.19
N ALA A 385 23.60 3.61 -35.01
CA ALA A 385 23.50 2.37 -35.77
C ALA A 385 23.85 1.17 -34.87
N SER A 386 23.30 -0.01 -35.17
CA SER A 386 23.52 -1.23 -34.38
C SER A 386 24.96 -1.75 -34.47
N THR A 387 25.68 -1.35 -35.53
CA THR A 387 27.10 -1.64 -35.74
C THR A 387 28.04 -0.71 -34.97
N ASN A 388 27.56 0.43 -34.45
CA ASN A 388 28.39 1.33 -33.65
C ASN A 388 28.69 0.67 -32.30
N PRO A 389 29.88 0.85 -31.69
CA PRO A 389 30.15 0.32 -30.37
C PRO A 389 29.20 0.91 -29.32
N ILE A 390 28.88 0.13 -28.28
CA ILE A 390 28.17 0.64 -27.10
C ILE A 390 29.13 1.60 -26.37
N PRO A 391 28.72 2.84 -26.06
CA PRO A 391 29.54 3.75 -25.28
C PRO A 391 29.92 3.13 -23.92
N ALA A 392 31.17 3.32 -23.47
CA ALA A 392 31.61 2.78 -22.18
C ALA A 392 30.78 3.33 -21.00
N THR A 393 30.43 4.61 -21.06
CA THR A 393 29.58 5.29 -20.08
C THR A 393 28.13 5.29 -20.56
N PHE A 394 27.22 4.87 -19.68
CA PHE A 394 25.79 4.96 -19.93
C PHE A 394 25.32 6.39 -19.71
N GLY A 395 25.56 6.96 -18.53
CA GLY A 395 25.15 8.33 -18.19
C GLY A 395 25.64 8.77 -16.82
N ASN A 396 25.36 10.02 -16.47
CA ASN A 396 25.67 10.62 -15.17
C ASN A 396 24.37 10.95 -14.42
N TYR A 397 24.21 10.44 -13.20
CA TYR A 397 23.09 10.74 -12.33
C TYR A 397 23.58 11.36 -11.02
N ASN A 398 23.15 12.59 -10.71
CA ASN A 398 23.58 13.36 -9.54
C ASN A 398 25.11 13.37 -9.34
N GLY A 399 25.86 13.62 -10.41
CA GLY A 399 27.32 13.64 -10.40
C GLY A 399 27.99 12.26 -10.47
N THR A 400 27.23 11.17 -10.33
CA THR A 400 27.75 9.80 -10.38
C THR A 400 27.65 9.23 -11.79
N SER A 401 28.80 8.95 -12.41
CA SER A 401 28.86 8.26 -13.70
C SER A 401 28.53 6.77 -13.55
N ARG A 402 27.75 6.22 -14.48
CA ARG A 402 27.39 4.80 -14.58
C ARG A 402 27.86 4.23 -15.90
N ASN A 403 28.37 3.00 -15.89
CA ASN A 403 28.82 2.36 -17.12
C ASN A 403 27.63 1.79 -17.90
N SER A 404 27.80 1.64 -19.21
CA SER A 404 26.88 0.83 -20.00
C SER A 404 27.19 -0.64 -19.79
N ASP A 405 26.16 -1.47 -19.83
CA ASP A 405 26.31 -2.90 -19.99
C ASP A 405 26.86 -3.20 -21.40
N GLN A 406 28.12 -3.64 -21.45
CA GLN A 406 28.84 -3.90 -22.71
C GLN A 406 28.49 -5.25 -23.34
N ASN A 407 28.01 -6.19 -22.53
CA ASN A 407 27.92 -7.58 -22.94
C ASN A 407 26.45 -8.05 -23.00
N ARG A 408 25.58 -7.43 -22.19
CA ARG A 408 24.13 -7.64 -22.10
C ARG A 408 23.66 -9.02 -22.52
N ASP A 409 24.10 -10.00 -21.76
CA ASP A 409 24.11 -11.41 -22.11
C ASP A 409 23.40 -12.23 -21.01
N GLY A 410 22.19 -12.71 -21.37
CA GLY A 410 21.39 -13.60 -20.54
C GLY A 410 19.97 -13.79 -21.08
N ILE A 411 19.33 -12.70 -21.56
CA ILE A 411 17.99 -12.74 -22.18
C ILE A 411 18.03 -12.39 -23.68
N GLY A 412 19.17 -11.90 -24.20
CA GLY A 412 19.49 -11.79 -25.62
C GLY A 412 18.63 -10.81 -26.40
N TYR A 413 19.16 -9.63 -26.72
CA TYR A 413 18.53 -8.74 -27.70
C TYR A 413 19.00 -9.09 -29.11
N PRO A 414 18.15 -8.92 -30.13
CA PRO A 414 18.57 -8.99 -31.51
C PRO A 414 19.78 -8.09 -31.77
N THR A 415 20.78 -8.59 -32.47
CA THR A 415 22.00 -7.84 -32.83
C THR A 415 21.72 -6.61 -33.69
N THR A 416 20.53 -6.53 -34.28
CA THR A 416 20.05 -5.37 -35.04
C THR A 416 19.61 -4.20 -34.17
N TRP A 417 19.51 -4.38 -32.85
CA TRP A 417 19.04 -3.32 -31.96
C TRP A 417 20.05 -2.21 -31.79
N VAL A 418 19.53 -0.99 -31.70
CA VAL A 418 20.33 0.21 -31.46
C VAL A 418 20.34 0.62 -29.98
N SER A 419 19.37 0.16 -29.20
CA SER A 419 19.29 0.45 -27.76
C SER A 419 20.42 -0.19 -26.95
N TYR A 420 20.84 0.51 -25.90
CA TYR A 420 21.79 0.06 -24.89
C TYR A 420 21.40 0.58 -23.50
N HIS A 421 21.99 0.00 -22.46
CA HIS A 421 21.45 0.02 -21.10
C HIS A 421 22.55 0.22 -20.06
N CYS A 422 22.16 0.66 -18.88
CA CYS A 422 23.07 0.79 -17.75
C CYS A 422 23.54 -0.59 -17.26
N GLU A 423 24.75 -0.64 -16.72
CA GLU A 423 25.28 -1.82 -16.03
C GLU A 423 24.35 -2.31 -14.91
N LEU A 424 24.27 -3.63 -14.75
CA LEU A 424 23.44 -4.28 -13.74
C LEU A 424 23.96 -3.98 -12.32
N ILE A 425 23.05 -4.00 -11.33
CA ILE A 425 23.47 -3.98 -9.91
C ILE A 425 24.22 -5.28 -9.57
N ASP A 426 23.72 -6.40 -10.08
CA ASP A 426 24.26 -7.74 -9.88
C ASP A 426 24.30 -8.47 -11.23
N ASN A 427 25.51 -8.72 -11.75
CA ASN A 427 25.71 -9.36 -13.05
C ASN A 427 25.19 -10.80 -13.12
N ALA A 428 24.87 -11.43 -11.98
CA ALA A 428 24.28 -12.77 -11.94
C ALA A 428 22.74 -12.75 -12.00
N ARG A 429 22.11 -11.57 -12.17
CA ARG A 429 20.65 -11.41 -12.12
C ARG A 429 20.19 -10.55 -13.31
N PRO A 430 19.22 -11.02 -14.11
CA PRO A 430 18.68 -10.22 -15.21
C PRO A 430 17.99 -8.93 -14.74
N ASN A 431 17.83 -7.96 -15.65
CA ASN A 431 17.14 -6.72 -15.31
C ASN A 431 15.64 -6.97 -15.09
N LEU A 432 15.02 -6.30 -14.12
CA LEU A 432 13.57 -6.35 -13.92
C LEU A 432 12.79 -5.79 -15.12
N MET A 433 13.32 -4.76 -15.79
CA MET A 433 12.69 -4.13 -16.94
C MET A 433 12.96 -4.88 -18.25
N ASP A 434 13.66 -6.01 -18.20
CA ASP A 434 13.77 -6.94 -19.32
C ASP A 434 12.53 -7.80 -19.47
N ASN A 435 12.52 -8.64 -20.50
CA ASN A 435 11.55 -9.71 -20.59
C ASN A 435 11.91 -10.81 -19.58
N TYR A 436 11.69 -10.52 -18.30
CA TYR A 436 12.03 -11.36 -17.16
C TYR A 436 11.39 -12.76 -17.24
N ASN A 437 10.39 -12.97 -18.10
CA ASN A 437 9.78 -14.29 -18.32
C ASN A 437 10.76 -15.31 -18.92
N PHE A 438 11.86 -14.83 -19.53
CA PHE A 438 12.94 -15.69 -20.04
C PHE A 438 14.05 -15.94 -19.00
N ALA A 439 13.97 -15.36 -17.80
CA ALA A 439 14.93 -15.64 -16.74
C ALA A 439 14.66 -17.01 -16.09
N ASP A 440 15.72 -17.74 -15.72
CA ASP A 440 15.62 -19.02 -15.00
C ASP A 440 14.78 -18.92 -13.72
N ASN A 441 14.88 -17.77 -13.04
CA ASN A 441 14.04 -17.44 -11.90
C ASN A 441 13.70 -15.94 -11.93
N PRO A 442 12.52 -15.55 -12.41
CA PRO A 442 12.14 -14.15 -12.50
C PRO A 442 12.17 -13.41 -11.17
N ARG A 443 11.91 -14.09 -10.04
CA ARG A 443 11.93 -13.49 -8.69
C ARG A 443 13.32 -13.01 -8.24
N ARG A 444 14.35 -13.35 -9.00
CA ARG A 444 15.73 -12.89 -8.80
C ARG A 444 16.08 -11.67 -9.65
N CYS A 445 15.23 -11.25 -10.58
CA CYS A 445 15.49 -10.05 -11.39
C CYS A 445 15.62 -8.81 -10.50
N ARG A 446 16.46 -7.88 -10.92
CA ARG A 446 16.74 -6.61 -10.23
C ARG A 446 16.86 -5.48 -11.23
N LEU A 447 16.63 -4.25 -10.81
CA LEU A 447 16.88 -3.09 -11.65
C LEU A 447 18.40 -2.93 -11.92
N ASP A 448 18.76 -2.23 -13.00
CA ASP A 448 20.12 -1.74 -13.21
C ASP A 448 20.43 -0.58 -12.25
N ARG A 449 21.71 -0.20 -12.18
CA ARG A 449 22.21 0.75 -11.17
C ARG A 449 21.53 2.12 -11.26
N ILE A 450 21.35 2.66 -12.46
CA ILE A 450 20.80 4.00 -12.62
C ILE A 450 19.29 4.00 -12.38
N THR A 451 18.59 2.97 -12.84
CA THR A 451 17.13 2.85 -12.67
C THR A 451 16.77 2.66 -11.21
N HIS A 452 17.48 1.80 -10.49
CA HIS A 452 17.27 1.59 -9.05
C HIS A 452 17.50 2.88 -8.25
N GLN A 453 18.61 3.57 -8.51
CA GLN A 453 18.94 4.81 -7.81
C GLN A 453 17.90 5.90 -8.11
N TRP A 454 17.57 6.09 -9.39
CA TRP A 454 16.58 7.09 -9.80
C TRP A 454 15.20 6.82 -9.20
N LEU A 455 14.72 5.57 -9.22
CA LEU A 455 13.44 5.19 -8.62
C LEU A 455 13.46 5.35 -7.10
N THR A 456 14.55 5.00 -6.42
CA THR A 456 14.69 5.16 -4.97
C THR A 456 14.64 6.64 -4.57
N ASP A 457 15.34 7.51 -5.30
CA ASP A 457 15.33 8.97 -5.06
C ASP A 457 13.94 9.56 -5.33
N ARG A 458 13.29 9.13 -6.42
CA ARG A 458 11.93 9.55 -6.78
C ARG A 458 10.91 9.13 -5.72
N LEU A 459 10.95 7.88 -5.30
CA LEU A 459 10.07 7.37 -4.24
C LEU A 459 10.34 8.11 -2.94
N SER A 460 11.60 8.34 -2.57
CA SER A 460 11.93 9.13 -1.38
C SER A 460 11.33 10.54 -1.42
N ALA A 461 11.42 11.23 -2.56
CA ALA A 461 10.83 12.56 -2.74
C ALA A 461 9.31 12.57 -2.55
N LYS A 462 8.61 11.52 -3.01
CA LYS A 462 7.15 11.41 -2.89
C LYS A 462 6.69 10.86 -1.55
N VAL A 463 7.43 9.92 -0.98
CA VAL A 463 7.05 9.19 0.22
C VAL A 463 7.31 10.06 1.45
N PHE A 464 8.44 10.77 1.56
CA PHE A 464 8.74 11.63 2.71
C PHE A 464 8.16 13.05 2.63
N ARG A 465 7.22 13.28 1.70
CA ARG A 465 6.64 14.61 1.47
C ARG A 465 5.89 15.18 2.66
#